data_AF-A0A9D7NFT0-F1
#
_entry.id   AF-A0A9D7NFT0-F1
#
_cell.length_a   1.000
_cell.length_b   1.000
_cell.length_c   1.000
_cell.angle_alpha   90.00
_cell.angle_beta   90.00
_cell.angle_gamma   90.00
#
_symmetry.space_group_name_H-M   'P 1'
#
loop_
_entity.id
_entity.type
_entity.pdbx_description
1 polymer ?
#
loop_
_entity_poly.entity_id
_entity_poly.type
_entity_poly.pdbx_seq_one_letter_code
_entity_poly.pdbx_strand_id
1 'polypeptide(L)'
;MKKMLKFLKWLFLGVLAILLVGFLYVYFFVLAKPGSISSLDQATDHKWHSIPLEGETTCSDGSEYRIFARQGKSQNLIIHFSGGGACWDDTTCSSPGTLMKAMLEGVPRDLKSFYAPNIPIVFPALLSGIFNAQDKANPFKDWTVVFIPYTTGDLHIGNTINTYQSKQGKIQVYHHGRKNVLAALNWISKNIKTPRKVLVSGESAGAYASAFWTPSVAAIYTKQPIYQLSDGSLLVSKRWAEVIDTVWKAESQSF
;
A
#
# COMPACT_ATOMS: atom_id res chain seq x y z
N MET A 1 23.65 4.13 -49.39
CA MET A 1 23.06 5.24 -48.59
C MET A 1 21.85 4.85 -47.74
N LYS A 2 20.74 4.31 -48.29
CA LYS A 2 19.51 4.00 -47.51
C LYS A 2 19.70 3.03 -46.33
N LYS A 3 20.51 1.96 -46.49
CA LYS A 3 20.81 1.00 -45.41
C LYS A 3 21.59 1.64 -44.25
N MET A 4 22.56 2.50 -44.56
CA MET A 4 23.36 3.22 -43.57
C MET A 4 22.54 4.25 -42.78
N LEU A 5 21.66 4.98 -43.46
CA LEU A 5 20.72 5.91 -42.80
C LEU A 5 19.75 5.17 -41.85
N LYS A 6 19.27 3.99 -42.25
CA LYS A 6 18.42 3.15 -41.42
C LYS A 6 19.18 2.65 -40.18
N PHE A 7 20.43 2.22 -40.33
CA PHE A 7 21.29 1.81 -39.22
C PHE A 7 21.54 2.95 -38.23
N LEU A 8 21.94 4.13 -38.72
CA LEU A 8 22.15 5.33 -37.90
C LEU A 8 20.88 5.74 -37.14
N LYS A 9 19.71 5.66 -37.77
CA LYS A 9 18.42 5.94 -37.11
C LYS A 9 18.15 4.97 -35.95
N TRP A 10 18.38 3.67 -36.15
CA TRP A 10 18.20 2.68 -35.08
C TRP A 10 19.22 2.82 -33.95
N LEU A 11 20.48 3.12 -34.29
CA LEU A 11 21.52 3.41 -33.30
C LEU A 11 21.15 4.63 -32.46
N PHE A 12 20.73 5.72 -33.11
CA PHE A 12 20.29 6.94 -32.43
C PHE A 12 19.08 6.69 -31.51
N LEU A 13 18.06 5.97 -31.99
CA LEU A 13 16.90 5.60 -31.18
C LEU A 13 17.30 4.71 -29.99
N GLY A 14 18.22 3.77 -30.18
CA GLY A 14 18.76 2.93 -29.11
C GLY A 14 19.49 3.74 -28.04
N VAL A 15 20.36 4.66 -28.44
CA VAL A 15 21.08 5.55 -27.51
C VAL A 15 20.10 6.46 -26.77
N LEU A 16 19.11 7.05 -27.47
CA LEU A 16 18.09 7.89 -26.86
C LEU A 16 17.26 7.11 -25.83
N ALA A 17 16.89 5.86 -26.13
CA ALA A 17 16.19 5.00 -25.19
C ALA A 17 17.03 4.68 -23.95
N ILE A 18 18.33 4.37 -24.13
CA ILE A 18 19.25 4.13 -23.00
C ILE A 18 19.40 5.38 -22.14
N LEU A 19 19.56 6.56 -22.75
CA LEU A 19 19.66 7.83 -22.03
C LEU A 19 18.36 8.15 -21.29
N LEU A 20 17.20 7.90 -21.91
CA LEU A 20 15.90 8.10 -21.27
C LEU A 20 15.71 7.13 -20.09
N VAL A 21 16.03 5.85 -20.25
CA VAL A 21 15.97 4.86 -19.16
C VAL A 21 16.94 5.21 -18.05
N GLY A 22 18.17 5.62 -18.39
CA GLY A 22 19.17 6.09 -17.42
C GLY A 22 18.70 7.34 -16.68
N PHE A 23 18.11 8.32 -17.38
CA PHE A 23 17.54 9.52 -16.77
C PHE A 23 16.36 9.17 -15.85
N LEU A 24 15.42 8.33 -16.29
CA LEU A 24 14.30 7.89 -15.47
C LEU A 24 14.79 7.12 -14.25
N TYR A 25 15.83 6.28 -14.40
CA TYR A 25 16.45 5.59 -13.28
C TYR A 25 17.03 6.57 -12.26
N VAL A 26 17.86 7.53 -12.71
CA VAL A 26 18.42 8.55 -11.82
C VAL A 26 17.32 9.40 -11.17
N TYR A 27 16.32 9.80 -11.95
CA TYR A 27 15.20 10.58 -11.43
C TYR A 27 14.44 9.82 -10.35
N PHE A 28 13.97 8.60 -10.61
CA PHE A 28 13.16 7.86 -9.64
C PHE A 28 13.99 7.32 -8.46
N PHE A 29 15.16 6.73 -8.72
CA PHE A 29 15.93 6.04 -7.68
C PHE A 29 16.90 6.95 -6.91
N VAL A 30 17.15 8.17 -7.39
CA VAL A 30 18.01 9.14 -6.69
C VAL A 30 17.24 10.40 -6.32
N LEU A 31 16.60 11.08 -7.28
CA LEU A 31 16.05 12.44 -7.06
C LEU A 31 14.63 12.45 -6.47
N ALA A 32 13.77 11.52 -6.86
CA ALA A 32 12.38 11.42 -6.43
C ALA A 32 12.20 10.51 -5.20
N LYS A 33 13.29 9.95 -4.68
CA LYS A 33 13.27 9.16 -3.45
C LYS A 33 12.82 10.07 -2.31
N PRO A 34 11.72 9.74 -1.61
CA PRO A 34 11.29 10.53 -0.47
C PRO A 34 12.39 10.51 0.62
N GLY A 35 12.56 11.64 1.32
CA GLY A 35 13.45 11.69 2.47
C GLY A 35 13.06 10.65 3.52
N SER A 36 14.02 10.10 4.25
CA SER A 36 13.74 9.23 5.39
C SER A 36 13.69 10.07 6.66
N ILE A 37 12.63 9.93 7.44
CA ILE A 37 12.44 10.65 8.71
C ILE A 37 12.10 9.67 9.82
N SER A 38 12.42 10.03 11.06
CA SER A 38 12.01 9.29 12.25
C SER A 38 10.80 9.92 12.95
N SER A 39 10.56 11.21 12.75
CA SER A 39 9.49 11.97 13.38
C SER A 39 8.81 12.93 12.40
N LEU A 40 7.51 13.16 12.57
CA LEU A 40 6.72 13.97 11.63
C LEU A 40 7.14 15.44 11.60
N ASP A 41 7.69 15.98 12.69
CA ASP A 41 8.20 17.36 12.78
C ASP A 41 9.37 17.64 11.81
N GLN A 42 10.05 16.59 11.32
CA GLN A 42 11.07 16.69 10.29
C GLN A 42 10.48 16.92 8.88
N ALA A 43 9.18 16.69 8.68
CA ALA A 43 8.51 16.73 7.38
C ALA A 43 7.94 18.12 7.02
N THR A 44 8.70 19.19 7.24
CA THR A 44 8.21 20.57 7.10
C THR A 44 7.99 21.03 5.65
N ASP A 45 8.44 20.27 4.66
CA ASP A 45 8.37 20.65 3.24
C ASP A 45 7.07 20.22 2.54
N HIS A 46 6.14 19.61 3.29
CA HIS A 46 4.86 19.07 2.81
C HIS A 46 4.98 18.01 1.70
N LYS A 47 6.13 17.33 1.59
CA LYS A 47 6.35 16.21 0.67
C LYS A 47 6.21 14.87 1.38
N TRP A 48 6.16 13.82 0.57
CA TRP A 48 6.20 12.45 1.06
C TRP A 48 7.57 12.14 1.65
N HIS A 49 7.54 11.51 2.82
CA HIS A 49 8.70 10.95 3.48
C HIS A 49 8.47 9.47 3.77
N SER A 50 9.55 8.69 3.73
CA SER A 50 9.53 7.31 4.20
C SER A 50 9.90 7.24 5.68
N ILE A 51 9.25 6.33 6.39
CA ILE A 51 9.48 6.09 7.82
C ILE A 51 9.74 4.60 7.99
N PRO A 52 11.01 4.20 8.12
CA PRO A 52 11.37 2.87 8.60
C PRO A 52 10.73 2.66 9.98
N LEU A 53 10.11 1.50 10.20
CA LEU A 53 9.51 1.18 11.48
C LEU A 53 10.44 0.27 12.28
N GLU A 54 10.43 0.46 13.59
CA GLU A 54 11.16 -0.40 14.53
C GLU A 54 10.42 -1.72 14.76
N GLY A 55 11.14 -2.71 15.30
CA GLY A 55 10.59 -4.02 15.65
C GLY A 55 10.63 -5.03 14.50
N GLU A 56 9.80 -6.06 14.58
CA GLU A 56 9.78 -7.17 13.62
C GLU A 56 8.96 -6.87 12.34
N THR A 57 8.93 -5.60 11.92
CA THR A 57 8.18 -5.21 10.72
C THR A 57 8.91 -5.69 9.47
N THR A 58 8.19 -6.39 8.60
CA THR A 58 8.79 -6.94 7.38
C THR A 58 7.74 -7.12 6.29
N CYS A 59 8.19 -7.03 5.05
CA CYS A 59 7.38 -7.37 3.88
C CYS A 59 7.33 -8.89 3.69
N SER A 60 6.41 -9.41 2.89
CA SER A 60 6.19 -10.86 2.76
C SER A 60 7.39 -11.63 2.24
N ASP A 61 8.27 -10.97 1.47
CA ASP A 61 9.50 -11.53 0.92
C ASP A 61 10.71 -11.38 1.87
N GLY A 62 10.49 -10.86 3.08
CA GLY A 62 11.51 -10.59 4.09
C GLY A 62 12.24 -9.26 3.90
N SER A 63 11.88 -8.46 2.88
CA SER A 63 12.44 -7.12 2.71
C SER A 63 11.96 -6.14 3.77
N GLU A 64 12.71 -5.06 3.96
CA GLU A 64 12.39 -4.02 4.94
C GLU A 64 11.01 -3.40 4.71
N TYR A 65 10.23 -3.28 5.78
CA TYR A 65 8.96 -2.58 5.80
C TYR A 65 9.13 -1.10 6.20
N ARG A 66 8.26 -0.24 5.66
CA ARG A 66 8.21 1.19 5.96
C ARG A 66 6.81 1.72 5.71
N ILE A 67 6.43 2.76 6.43
CA ILE A 67 5.25 3.58 6.09
C ILE A 67 5.68 4.86 5.40
N PHE A 68 4.71 5.60 4.87
CA PHE A 68 4.95 6.91 4.27
C PHE A 68 4.07 7.95 4.93
N ALA A 69 4.60 9.15 5.13
CA ALA A 69 3.82 10.27 5.67
C ALA A 69 4.05 11.54 4.85
N ARG A 70 3.00 12.36 4.78
CA ARG A 70 3.06 13.73 4.29
C ARG A 70 2.37 14.63 5.28
N GLN A 71 3.12 15.59 5.85
CA GLN A 71 2.54 16.58 6.75
C GLN A 71 1.69 17.58 5.97
N GLY A 72 0.42 17.70 6.36
CA GLY A 72 -0.52 18.66 5.80
C GLY A 72 -0.38 20.05 6.42
N LYS A 73 -1.20 20.99 5.95
CA LYS A 73 -1.32 22.35 6.50
C LYS A 73 -2.43 22.47 7.55
N SER A 74 -3.27 21.46 7.68
CA SER A 74 -4.34 21.38 8.68
C SER A 74 -4.00 20.37 9.78
N GLN A 75 -4.75 20.43 10.89
CA GLN A 75 -4.65 19.45 11.97
C GLN A 75 -5.47 18.18 11.71
N ASN A 76 -5.94 17.94 10.49
CA ASN A 76 -6.70 16.73 10.18
C ASN A 76 -5.78 15.60 9.70
N LEU A 77 -6.15 14.36 9.99
CA LEU A 77 -5.34 13.17 9.71
C LEU A 77 -6.10 12.19 8.83
N ILE A 78 -5.43 11.67 7.81
CA ILE A 78 -5.81 10.45 7.09
C ILE A 78 -4.83 9.35 7.48
N ILE A 79 -5.35 8.24 8.00
CA ILE A 79 -4.62 6.97 8.11
C ILE A 79 -5.16 6.09 6.98
N HIS A 80 -4.34 5.80 6.00
CA HIS A 80 -4.76 5.05 4.82
C HIS A 80 -4.04 3.71 4.71
N PHE A 81 -4.80 2.62 4.65
CA PHE A 81 -4.29 1.27 4.42
C PHE A 81 -4.36 0.95 2.95
N SER A 82 -3.22 0.64 2.33
CA SER A 82 -3.21 0.29 0.91
C SER A 82 -3.82 -1.08 0.65
N GLY A 83 -4.26 -1.29 -0.59
CA GLY A 83 -4.77 -2.54 -1.11
C GLY A 83 -3.72 -3.36 -1.85
N GLY A 84 -4.20 -4.41 -2.55
CA GLY A 84 -3.38 -5.26 -3.40
C GLY A 84 -3.61 -6.75 -3.19
N GLY A 85 -4.87 -7.21 -3.15
CA GLY A 85 -5.23 -8.64 -3.11
C GLY A 85 -4.91 -9.37 -1.79
N ALA A 86 -4.72 -10.69 -1.83
CA ALA A 86 -4.41 -11.53 -0.66
C ALA A 86 -3.97 -12.94 -1.11
N CYS A 87 -3.35 -13.70 -0.21
CA CYS A 87 -3.03 -15.11 -0.46
C CYS A 87 -3.29 -15.97 0.79
N TRP A 88 -3.58 -17.25 0.60
CA TRP A 88 -3.99 -18.17 1.68
C TRP A 88 -3.56 -19.63 1.47
N ASP A 89 -2.99 -19.97 0.32
CA ASP A 89 -2.56 -21.33 -0.03
C ASP A 89 -1.29 -21.33 -0.89
N ASP A 90 -0.76 -22.52 -1.20
CA ASP A 90 0.43 -22.69 -2.04
C ASP A 90 0.29 -21.98 -3.39
N THR A 91 -0.89 -22.03 -4.00
CA THR A 91 -1.13 -21.47 -5.35
C THR A 91 -1.06 -19.94 -5.32
N THR A 92 -1.78 -19.33 -4.39
CA THR A 92 -1.92 -17.88 -4.28
C THR A 92 -0.65 -17.25 -3.70
N CYS A 93 -0.05 -17.86 -2.68
CA CYS A 93 1.12 -17.30 -2.01
C CYS A 93 2.42 -17.48 -2.81
N SER A 94 2.51 -18.49 -3.69
CA SER A 94 3.63 -18.64 -4.62
C SER A 94 3.53 -17.82 -5.91
N SER A 95 2.46 -17.03 -6.07
CA SER A 95 2.22 -16.20 -7.25
C SER A 95 2.04 -14.71 -6.90
N PRO A 96 3.05 -14.06 -6.27
CA PRO A 96 3.01 -12.63 -6.03
C PRO A 96 3.09 -11.85 -7.36
N GLY A 97 2.46 -10.67 -7.38
CA GLY A 97 2.69 -9.67 -8.41
C GLY A 97 4.06 -9.04 -8.26
N THR A 98 4.70 -8.69 -9.38
CA THR A 98 5.94 -7.90 -9.38
C THR A 98 5.70 -6.60 -10.12
N LEU A 99 6.42 -5.54 -9.74
CA LEU A 99 6.36 -4.26 -10.45
C LEU A 99 6.69 -4.42 -11.95
N MET A 100 7.68 -5.26 -12.25
CA MET A 100 8.07 -5.56 -13.63
C MET A 100 6.94 -6.26 -14.39
N LYS A 101 6.25 -7.24 -13.78
CA LYS A 101 5.09 -7.89 -14.39
C LYS A 101 3.95 -6.89 -14.61
N ALA A 102 3.67 -6.04 -13.63
CA ALA A 102 2.67 -4.99 -13.75
C ALA A 102 3.00 -3.97 -14.85
N MET A 103 4.28 -3.63 -15.05
CA MET A 103 4.71 -2.71 -16.11
C MET A 103 4.71 -3.34 -17.51
N LEU A 104 5.09 -4.62 -17.62
CA LEU A 104 5.18 -5.32 -18.90
C LEU A 104 3.82 -5.83 -19.39
N GLU A 105 2.98 -6.31 -18.48
CA GLU A 105 1.71 -7.00 -18.79
C GLU A 105 0.48 -6.16 -18.41
N GLY A 106 0.67 -5.02 -17.75
CA GLY A 106 -0.40 -4.28 -17.09
C GLY A 106 -0.82 -4.92 -15.76
N VAL A 107 -1.82 -4.36 -15.08
CA VAL A 107 -2.45 -5.01 -13.93
C VAL A 107 -3.09 -6.32 -14.43
N PRO A 108 -2.63 -7.51 -13.97
CA PRO A 108 -3.05 -8.76 -14.57
C PRO A 108 -4.55 -8.98 -14.35
N ARG A 109 -5.34 -8.95 -15.43
CA ARG A 109 -6.77 -9.32 -15.42
C ARG A 109 -6.98 -10.83 -15.39
N ASP A 110 -5.90 -11.59 -15.47
CA ASP A 110 -5.89 -13.05 -15.55
C ASP A 110 -5.79 -13.74 -14.19
N LEU A 111 -5.86 -12.98 -13.08
CA LEU A 111 -5.78 -13.47 -11.70
C LEU A 111 -4.51 -14.30 -11.41
N LYS A 112 -3.41 -14.07 -12.14
CA LYS A 112 -2.13 -14.78 -11.91
C LYS A 112 -1.16 -14.06 -10.99
N SER A 113 -1.62 -12.98 -10.34
CA SER A 113 -0.87 -12.22 -9.35
C SER A 113 -1.82 -11.88 -8.22
N PHE A 114 -1.57 -12.42 -7.03
CA PHE A 114 -2.55 -12.36 -5.94
C PHE A 114 -2.26 -11.28 -4.91
N TYR A 115 -1.01 -10.86 -4.77
CA TYR A 115 -0.63 -9.78 -3.87
C TYR A 115 0.71 -9.13 -4.23
N ALA A 116 1.01 -7.95 -3.67
CA ALA A 116 2.31 -7.31 -3.81
C ALA A 116 3.22 -7.71 -2.64
N PRO A 117 4.41 -8.28 -2.89
CA PRO A 117 5.28 -8.76 -1.82
C PRO A 117 6.12 -7.65 -1.19
N ASN A 118 6.30 -6.53 -1.89
CA ASN A 118 6.94 -5.31 -1.40
C ASN A 118 6.40 -4.11 -2.22
N ILE A 119 6.66 -2.89 -1.73
CA ILE A 119 6.30 -1.65 -2.42
C ILE A 119 7.55 -0.79 -2.64
N PRO A 120 7.79 -0.28 -3.87
CA PRO A 120 8.91 0.62 -4.15
C PRO A 120 8.87 1.89 -3.32
N ILE A 121 10.04 2.39 -2.90
CA ILE A 121 10.12 3.60 -2.06
C ILE A 121 9.52 4.85 -2.74
N VAL A 122 9.49 4.87 -4.07
CA VAL A 122 8.93 5.97 -4.87
C VAL A 122 7.41 5.91 -5.03
N PHE A 123 6.77 4.84 -4.56
CA PHE A 123 5.33 4.61 -4.74
C PHE A 123 4.44 5.78 -4.31
N PRO A 124 4.71 6.52 -3.21
CA PRO A 124 3.89 7.67 -2.83
C PRO A 124 3.81 8.79 -3.89
N ALA A 125 4.80 8.89 -4.78
CA ALA A 125 4.78 9.86 -5.88
C ALA A 125 3.71 9.54 -6.95
N LEU A 126 3.22 8.29 -6.97
CA LEU A 126 2.16 7.82 -7.87
C LEU A 126 0.76 7.96 -7.27
N LEU A 127 0.65 8.31 -5.98
CA LEU A 127 -0.63 8.48 -5.30
C LEU A 127 -1.37 9.73 -5.82
N SER A 128 -2.66 9.57 -6.12
CA SER A 128 -3.54 10.64 -6.61
C SER A 128 -4.86 10.69 -5.83
N GLY A 129 -5.92 11.30 -6.38
CA GLY A 129 -7.23 11.38 -5.74
C GLY A 129 -7.18 12.13 -4.40
N ILE A 130 -7.64 11.50 -3.31
CA ILE A 130 -7.62 12.10 -1.96
C ILE A 130 -6.22 12.51 -1.51
N PHE A 131 -5.16 11.92 -2.11
CA PHE A 131 -3.77 12.26 -1.82
C PHE A 131 -3.24 13.44 -2.63
N ASN A 132 -3.93 13.91 -3.67
CA ASN A 132 -3.42 14.99 -4.51
C ASN A 132 -3.56 16.35 -3.80
N ALA A 133 -2.47 16.88 -3.23
CA ALA A 133 -2.48 18.18 -2.56
C ALA A 133 -2.46 19.38 -3.51
N GLN A 134 -2.19 19.18 -4.80
CA GLN A 134 -2.16 20.24 -5.80
C GLN A 134 -3.53 20.50 -6.42
N ASP A 135 -4.44 19.53 -6.30
CA ASP A 135 -5.82 19.70 -6.75
C ASP A 135 -6.59 20.60 -5.79
N LYS A 136 -7.00 21.78 -6.30
CA LYS A 136 -7.78 22.75 -5.53
C LYS A 136 -9.18 22.24 -5.18
N ALA A 137 -9.71 21.28 -5.95
CA ALA A 137 -11.02 20.67 -5.71
C ALA A 137 -10.94 19.55 -4.66
N ASN A 138 -9.75 19.06 -4.30
CA ASN A 138 -9.60 18.00 -3.31
C ASN A 138 -9.84 18.55 -1.89
N PRO A 139 -10.91 18.13 -1.18
CA PRO A 139 -11.19 18.61 0.18
C PRO A 139 -10.16 18.13 1.22
N PHE A 140 -9.33 17.15 0.86
CA PHE A 140 -8.28 16.58 1.70
C PHE A 140 -6.89 17.16 1.42
N LYS A 141 -6.75 18.13 0.50
CA LYS A 141 -5.44 18.62 0.03
C LYS A 141 -4.50 19.12 1.13
N ASP A 142 -5.06 19.66 2.22
CA ASP A 142 -4.31 20.19 3.37
C ASP A 142 -4.23 19.21 4.56
N TRP A 143 -4.74 17.98 4.43
CA TRP A 143 -4.70 16.99 5.51
C TRP A 143 -3.32 16.33 5.60
N THR A 144 -2.90 16.02 6.82
CA THR A 144 -1.76 15.12 7.05
C THR A 144 -2.18 13.71 6.65
N VAL A 145 -1.31 13.01 5.93
CA VAL A 145 -1.58 11.65 5.48
C VAL A 145 -0.49 10.73 6.01
N VAL A 146 -0.90 9.62 6.61
CA VAL A 146 -0.06 8.46 6.89
C VAL A 146 -0.58 7.30 6.05
N PHE A 147 0.25 6.87 5.10
CA PHE A 147 -0.02 5.77 4.19
C PHE A 147 0.70 4.51 4.71
N ILE A 148 -0.07 3.45 4.94
CA ILE A 148 0.37 2.17 5.47
C ILE A 148 0.36 1.15 4.32
N PRO A 149 1.52 0.83 3.73
CA PRO A 149 1.61 -0.10 2.60
C PRO A 149 1.21 -1.52 2.99
N TYR A 150 0.51 -2.19 2.09
CA TYR A 150 0.19 -3.61 2.18
C TYR A 150 1.18 -4.43 1.37
N THR A 151 1.97 -5.24 2.07
CA THR A 151 3.05 -6.03 1.46
C THR A 151 3.09 -7.46 1.99
N THR A 152 2.00 -7.94 2.60
CA THR A 152 2.02 -9.13 3.48
C THR A 152 1.04 -10.22 3.07
N GLY A 153 0.19 -9.99 2.06
CA GLY A 153 -0.75 -10.99 1.55
C GLY A 153 -1.86 -11.43 2.52
N ASP A 154 -2.00 -10.75 3.66
CA ASP A 154 -2.81 -11.16 4.82
C ASP A 154 -3.84 -10.10 5.27
N LEU A 155 -4.26 -9.22 4.37
CA LEU A 155 -5.20 -8.12 4.64
C LEU A 155 -4.82 -7.21 5.83
N HIS A 156 -3.51 -7.05 6.11
CA HIS A 156 -2.96 -6.29 7.25
C HIS A 156 -3.22 -6.90 8.64
N ILE A 157 -3.63 -8.16 8.73
CA ILE A 157 -4.01 -8.76 10.02
C ILE A 157 -3.22 -10.03 10.37
N GLY A 158 -2.42 -10.56 9.45
CA GLY A 158 -1.59 -11.74 9.68
C GLY A 158 -0.51 -11.51 10.74
N ASN A 159 -0.14 -12.59 11.44
CA ASN A 159 0.92 -12.56 12.44
C ASN A 159 1.70 -13.89 12.48
N THR A 160 2.11 -14.38 11.31
CA THR A 160 2.81 -15.67 11.18
C THR A 160 3.85 -15.63 10.05
N ILE A 161 4.74 -16.62 10.05
CA ILE A 161 5.59 -16.95 8.91
C ILE A 161 5.18 -18.34 8.47
N ASN A 162 4.79 -18.48 7.21
CA ASN A 162 4.40 -19.77 6.65
C ASN A 162 5.33 -20.18 5.52
N THR A 163 5.48 -21.49 5.35
CA THR A 163 6.19 -22.08 4.21
C THR A 163 5.19 -22.61 3.20
N TYR A 164 5.31 -22.17 1.96
CA TYR A 164 4.45 -22.56 0.84
C TYR A 164 5.25 -23.31 -0.22
N GLN A 165 4.59 -24.20 -0.96
CA GLN A 165 5.17 -24.90 -2.10
C GLN A 165 5.00 -24.06 -3.37
N SER A 166 6.09 -23.79 -4.06
CA SER A 166 6.10 -23.19 -5.41
C SER A 166 6.64 -24.20 -6.43
N LYS A 167 6.50 -23.87 -7.73
CA LYS A 167 7.14 -24.64 -8.81
C LYS A 167 8.67 -24.70 -8.71
N GLN A 168 9.29 -23.76 -7.99
CA GLN A 168 10.74 -23.64 -7.81
C GLN A 168 11.21 -24.20 -6.46
N GLY A 169 10.30 -24.77 -5.66
CA GLY A 169 10.57 -25.27 -4.31
C GLY A 169 9.83 -24.50 -3.22
N LYS A 170 10.20 -24.77 -1.97
CA LYS A 170 9.59 -24.13 -0.79
C LYS A 170 9.99 -22.66 -0.71
N ILE A 171 9.01 -21.80 -0.45
CA ILE A 171 9.20 -20.37 -0.17
C ILE A 171 8.68 -20.05 1.23
N GLN A 172 9.31 -19.09 1.91
CA GLN A 172 8.76 -18.53 3.15
C GLN A 172 8.04 -17.22 2.82
N VAL A 173 6.87 -17.03 3.43
CA VAL A 173 6.06 -15.83 3.28
C VAL A 173 5.77 -15.29 4.68
N TYR A 174 6.18 -14.04 4.91
CA TYR A 174 5.99 -13.34 6.17
C TYR A 174 4.62 -12.63 6.18
N HIS A 175 3.61 -13.27 6.75
CA HIS A 175 2.31 -12.66 7.01
C HIS A 175 2.40 -11.81 8.29
N HIS A 176 3.06 -10.67 8.19
CA HIS A 176 3.36 -9.75 9.31
C HIS A 176 2.46 -8.51 9.34
N GLY A 177 1.30 -8.53 8.66
CA GLY A 177 0.40 -7.39 8.57
C GLY A 177 0.06 -6.76 9.93
N ARG A 178 -0.24 -7.59 10.93
CA ARG A 178 -0.50 -7.14 12.31
C ARG A 178 0.70 -6.42 12.92
N LYS A 179 1.91 -6.98 12.80
CA LYS A 179 3.13 -6.38 13.36
C LYS A 179 3.41 -5.03 12.71
N ASN A 180 3.29 -4.98 11.38
CA ASN A 180 3.47 -3.78 10.58
C ASN A 180 2.48 -2.67 10.97
N VAL A 181 1.19 -3.00 11.09
CA VAL A 181 0.16 -2.01 11.48
C VAL A 181 0.34 -1.55 12.92
N LEU A 182 0.61 -2.45 13.87
CA LEU A 182 0.81 -2.04 15.27
C LEU A 182 2.01 -1.11 15.42
N ALA A 183 3.11 -1.38 14.71
CA ALA A 183 4.27 -0.48 14.67
C ALA A 183 3.92 0.87 14.03
N ALA A 184 3.13 0.88 12.96
CA ALA A 184 2.65 2.11 12.33
C ALA A 184 1.76 2.95 13.26
N LEU A 185 0.79 2.31 13.94
CA LEU A 185 -0.09 2.96 14.91
C LEU A 185 0.68 3.49 16.12
N ASN A 186 1.69 2.76 16.60
CA ASN A 186 2.60 3.24 17.64
C ASN A 186 3.34 4.50 17.18
N TRP A 187 3.90 4.50 15.97
CA TRP A 187 4.53 5.69 15.39
C TRP A 187 3.54 6.86 15.28
N ILE A 188 2.33 6.63 14.76
CA ILE A 188 1.26 7.62 14.65
C ILE A 188 0.95 8.24 16.02
N SER A 189 0.76 7.43 17.05
CA SER A 189 0.41 7.90 18.41
C SER A 189 1.49 8.81 19.02
N LYS A 190 2.77 8.52 18.75
CA LYS A 190 3.90 9.31 19.24
C LYS A 190 4.04 10.66 18.52
N ASN A 191 3.73 10.68 17.22
CA ASN A 191 3.99 11.80 16.32
C ASN A 191 2.79 12.73 16.10
N ILE A 192 1.57 12.22 16.20
CA ILE A 192 0.35 12.94 15.88
C ILE A 192 -0.60 12.86 17.07
N LYS A 193 -0.41 13.72 18.07
CA LYS A 193 -1.10 13.59 19.37
C LYS A 193 -2.53 14.12 19.37
N THR A 194 -2.78 15.23 18.68
CA THR A 194 -4.06 15.95 18.76
C THR A 194 -4.58 16.34 17.37
N PRO A 195 -4.90 15.37 16.50
CA PRO A 195 -5.59 15.71 15.26
C PRO A 195 -6.98 16.31 15.59
N ARG A 196 -7.52 17.12 14.70
CA ARG A 196 -8.87 17.70 14.82
C ARG A 196 -9.94 16.72 14.35
N LYS A 197 -9.66 15.97 13.29
CA LYS A 197 -10.49 14.90 12.71
C LYS A 197 -9.58 13.79 12.20
N VAL A 198 -10.04 12.56 12.27
CA VAL A 198 -9.32 11.40 11.74
C VAL A 198 -10.19 10.68 10.72
N LEU A 199 -9.64 10.43 9.53
CA LEU A 199 -10.21 9.54 8.53
C LEU A 199 -9.36 8.27 8.48
N VAL A 200 -9.93 7.14 8.90
CA VAL A 200 -9.36 5.82 8.70
C VAL A 200 -9.91 5.27 7.40
N SER A 201 -9.07 5.17 6.38
CA SER A 201 -9.49 4.78 5.03
C SER A 201 -8.65 3.62 4.50
N GLY A 202 -9.14 2.95 3.47
CA GLY A 202 -8.36 1.99 2.72
C GLY A 202 -9.11 1.51 1.50
N GLU A 203 -8.38 1.00 0.53
CA GLU A 203 -8.86 0.52 -0.75
C GLU A 203 -8.60 -0.99 -0.94
N SER A 204 -9.54 -1.71 -1.56
CA SER A 204 -9.40 -3.14 -1.85
C SER A 204 -9.09 -3.95 -0.56
N ALA A 205 -7.94 -4.61 -0.47
CA ALA A 205 -7.50 -5.30 0.75
C ALA A 205 -7.41 -4.36 1.96
N GLY A 206 -6.97 -3.12 1.74
CA GLY A 206 -6.86 -2.09 2.77
C GLY A 206 -8.20 -1.60 3.29
N ALA A 207 -9.29 -1.81 2.56
CA ALA A 207 -10.63 -1.46 3.01
C ALA A 207 -11.11 -2.37 4.15
N TYR A 208 -10.76 -3.67 4.11
CA TYR A 208 -10.95 -4.57 5.25
C TYR A 208 -10.10 -4.14 6.45
N ALA A 209 -8.84 -3.74 6.20
CA ALA A 209 -7.94 -3.27 7.24
C ALA A 209 -8.44 -1.98 7.90
N SER A 210 -8.97 -1.03 7.11
CA SER A 210 -9.50 0.22 7.65
C SER A 210 -10.67 -0.04 8.59
N ALA A 211 -11.59 -0.95 8.23
CA ALA A 211 -12.68 -1.38 9.11
C ALA A 211 -12.15 -2.09 10.37
N PHE A 212 -11.23 -3.06 10.21
CA PHE A 212 -10.70 -3.87 11.32
C PHE A 212 -9.88 -3.04 12.34
N TRP A 213 -9.06 -2.10 11.86
CA TRP A 213 -8.14 -1.33 12.71
C TRP A 213 -8.72 -0.03 13.25
N THR A 214 -9.90 0.41 12.80
CA THR A 214 -10.58 1.61 13.30
C THR A 214 -10.75 1.62 14.84
N PRO A 215 -11.16 0.52 15.50
CA PRO A 215 -11.24 0.49 16.97
C PRO A 215 -9.89 0.77 17.66
N SER A 216 -8.78 0.28 17.11
CA SER A 216 -7.43 0.57 17.63
C SER A 216 -7.06 2.03 17.45
N VAL A 217 -7.47 2.67 16.34
CA VAL A 217 -7.31 4.12 16.14
C VAL A 217 -8.17 4.90 17.15
N ALA A 218 -9.40 4.45 17.42
CA ALA A 218 -10.29 5.07 18.41
C ALA A 218 -9.76 4.97 19.84
N ALA A 219 -9.00 3.92 20.16
CA ALA A 219 -8.30 3.80 21.44
C ALA A 219 -7.14 4.82 21.58
N ILE A 220 -6.52 5.24 20.47
CA ILE A 220 -5.49 6.30 20.46
C ILE A 220 -6.15 7.68 20.56
N TYR A 221 -7.22 7.91 19.80
CA TYR A 221 -7.89 9.21 19.65
C TYR A 221 -9.29 9.19 20.26
N THR A 222 -9.36 9.27 21.59
CA THR A 222 -10.61 9.08 22.34
C THR A 222 -11.57 10.27 22.30
N LYS A 223 -11.13 11.44 21.83
CA LYS A 223 -11.91 12.70 21.85
C LYS A 223 -12.21 13.27 20.47
N GLN A 224 -11.57 12.73 19.44
CA GLN A 224 -11.65 13.25 18.08
C GLN A 224 -12.79 12.58 17.31
N PRO A 225 -13.49 13.30 16.41
CA PRO A 225 -14.32 12.65 15.42
C PRO A 225 -13.48 11.73 14.53
N ILE A 226 -13.90 10.46 14.44
CA ILE A 226 -13.30 9.43 13.60
C ILE A 226 -14.31 9.03 12.52
N TYR A 227 -13.87 9.04 11.27
CA TYR A 227 -14.62 8.57 10.12
C TYR A 227 -13.91 7.36 9.55
N GLN A 228 -14.67 6.36 9.11
CA GLN A 228 -14.14 5.17 8.45
C GLN A 228 -14.62 5.13 7.01
N LEU A 229 -13.70 4.83 6.08
CA LEU A 229 -13.98 4.64 4.67
C LEU A 229 -13.42 3.30 4.19
N SER A 230 -14.32 2.42 3.76
CA SER A 230 -14.02 1.14 3.12
C SER A 230 -14.27 1.27 1.62
N ASP A 231 -13.22 1.39 0.81
CA ASP A 231 -13.35 1.55 -0.64
C ASP A 231 -13.01 0.26 -1.40
N GLY A 232 -13.89 -0.21 -2.28
CA GLY A 232 -13.62 -1.40 -3.11
C GLY A 232 -13.58 -2.74 -2.35
N SER A 233 -14.27 -2.87 -1.21
CA SER A 233 -14.39 -4.12 -0.43
C SER A 233 -15.63 -4.96 -0.76
N LEU A 234 -16.43 -4.60 -1.76
CA LEU A 234 -17.64 -5.34 -2.09
C LEU A 234 -17.29 -6.71 -2.68
N LEU A 235 -17.66 -7.77 -1.96
CA LEU A 235 -17.64 -9.12 -2.49
C LEU A 235 -19.01 -9.45 -3.10
N VAL A 236 -19.02 -9.89 -4.36
CA VAL A 236 -20.23 -10.32 -5.06
C VAL A 236 -20.22 -11.83 -5.22
N SER A 237 -21.23 -12.48 -4.66
CA SER A 237 -21.46 -13.92 -4.81
C SER A 237 -22.95 -14.20 -4.96
N LYS A 238 -23.30 -15.05 -5.92
CA LYS A 238 -24.68 -15.57 -6.06
C LYS A 238 -25.09 -16.46 -4.88
N ARG A 239 -24.12 -16.93 -4.10
CA ARG A 239 -24.32 -17.79 -2.93
C ARG A 239 -24.43 -17.02 -1.63
N TRP A 240 -24.50 -15.68 -1.63
CA TRP A 240 -24.49 -14.94 -0.38
C TRP A 240 -25.62 -15.33 0.56
N ALA A 241 -26.84 -15.46 0.06
CA ALA A 241 -27.97 -15.95 0.87
C ALA A 241 -27.67 -17.32 1.49
N GLU A 242 -27.26 -18.30 0.67
CA GLU A 242 -26.88 -19.65 1.14
C GLU A 242 -25.75 -19.59 2.18
N VAL A 243 -24.68 -18.83 1.93
CA VAL A 243 -23.53 -18.71 2.84
C VAL A 243 -23.97 -18.12 4.17
N ILE A 244 -24.73 -17.03 4.14
CA ILE A 244 -25.21 -16.34 5.35
C ILE A 244 -26.13 -17.26 6.15
N ASP A 245 -27.09 -17.92 5.50
CA ASP A 245 -28.14 -18.66 6.18
C ASP A 245 -27.70 -20.07 6.61
N THR A 246 -26.87 -20.74 5.81
CA THR A 246 -26.57 -22.18 5.99
C THR A 246 -25.15 -22.46 6.45
N VAL A 247 -24.16 -21.72 5.92
CA VAL A 247 -22.74 -21.93 6.25
C VAL A 247 -22.38 -21.19 7.51
N TRP A 248 -22.69 -19.89 7.56
CA TRP A 248 -22.41 -19.03 8.71
C TRP A 248 -23.52 -19.10 9.74
N LYS A 249 -24.74 -19.45 9.33
CA LYS A 249 -25.95 -19.44 10.18
C LYS A 249 -26.07 -18.12 10.93
N ALA A 250 -25.92 -17.01 10.21
CA ALA A 250 -25.81 -15.68 10.79
C ALA A 250 -27.16 -15.14 11.32
N GLU A 251 -28.23 -15.94 11.35
CA GLU A 251 -29.57 -15.51 11.78
C GLU A 251 -30.08 -14.27 11.04
N SER A 252 -29.79 -14.17 9.74
CA SER A 252 -30.03 -12.98 8.89
C SER A 252 -31.46 -12.46 8.88
N GLN A 253 -32.44 -13.31 9.15
CA GLN A 253 -33.87 -12.97 9.24
C GLN A 253 -34.24 -12.22 10.53
N SER A 254 -33.28 -12.03 11.45
CA SER A 254 -33.50 -11.45 12.79
C SER A 254 -33.03 -10.00 12.92
N PHE A 255 -32.53 -9.40 11.83
CA PHE A 255 -32.05 -8.02 11.77
C PHE A 255 -33.00 -7.11 11.00
#